data_AF-A0A5J6GMZ4-F1
#
_entry.id   AF-A0A5J6GMZ4-F1
#
_cell.length_a   1.000
_cell.length_b   1.000
_cell.length_c   1.000
_cell.angle_alpha   90.00
_cell.angle_beta   90.00
_cell.angle_gamma   90.00
#
_symmetry.space_group_name_H-M   'P 1'
#
loop_
_entity.id
_entity.type
_entity.pdbx_description
1 polymer ?
#
loop_
_entity_poly.entity_id
_entity_poly.type
_entity_poly.pdbx_seq_one_letter_code
_entity_poly.pdbx_strand_id
1 'polypeptide(L)'
;MIQIQAELFWAYAIGATFALSAGRQLQVWERINAGEGPRTRSRAANPYLALTALFAAVLMVPTGLFLLWQNPAWATMHVASGHEGVWAGFVLFYAGGIPVAAIIGFLVAQALVLVGAGYWAYLQCVGGYFLLFGTLVHGWDGSGYERFLSPGAKDFAEWPKDSVVNHVLGFLTSGTFLALLLFGAAVIGTMLMTEIGWLMEGWSLPGADEDRKVPRILGIAIAGAGVYGLPFVGALLASGLVRLLGGWLGLPLFAVLAGVTLLHGRSPVRWLYGLVGVPGRHWRAGLDDSGYEDGLTADRPA
;
A
#
# COMPACT_ATOMS: atom_id res chain seq x y z
N MET A 1 -10.05 -16.34 -9.18
CA MET A 1 -9.69 -15.86 -7.82
C MET A 1 -9.01 -14.48 -7.84
N ILE A 2 -9.37 -13.57 -8.77
CA ILE A 2 -8.74 -12.23 -8.91
C ILE A 2 -8.97 -11.34 -7.70
N GLN A 3 -10.14 -11.42 -7.06
CA GLN A 3 -10.45 -10.49 -5.98
C GLN A 3 -9.57 -10.70 -4.75
N ILE A 4 -9.35 -11.95 -4.33
CA ILE A 4 -8.40 -12.21 -3.24
C ILE A 4 -7.02 -11.70 -3.62
N GLN A 5 -6.58 -11.87 -4.87
CA GLN A 5 -5.27 -11.37 -5.29
C GLN A 5 -5.19 -9.85 -5.18
N ALA A 6 -6.17 -9.12 -5.73
CA ALA A 6 -6.26 -7.66 -5.63
C ALA A 6 -6.25 -7.21 -4.16
N GLU A 7 -7.09 -7.80 -3.33
CA GLU A 7 -7.23 -7.46 -1.91
C GLU A 7 -5.97 -7.78 -1.10
N LEU A 8 -5.29 -8.90 -1.38
CA LEU A 8 -4.00 -9.24 -0.76
C LEU A 8 -2.91 -8.26 -1.18
N PHE A 9 -2.86 -7.87 -2.46
CA PHE A 9 -1.91 -6.84 -2.92
C PHE A 9 -2.20 -5.49 -2.31
N TRP A 10 -3.48 -5.13 -2.14
CA TRP A 10 -3.87 -3.90 -1.48
C TRP A 10 -3.47 -3.91 0.00
N ALA A 11 -3.78 -4.98 0.72
CA ALA A 11 -3.40 -5.14 2.13
C ALA A 11 -1.88 -5.05 2.32
N TYR A 12 -1.11 -5.74 1.46
CA TYR A 12 0.35 -5.63 1.44
C TYR A 12 0.82 -4.18 1.21
N ALA A 13 0.25 -3.51 0.20
CA ALA A 13 0.61 -2.14 -0.15
C ALA A 13 0.32 -1.15 0.98
N ILE A 14 -0.82 -1.31 1.66
CA ILE A 14 -1.19 -0.52 2.85
C ILE A 14 -0.16 -0.73 3.95
N GLY A 15 0.15 -1.99 4.29
CA GLY A 15 1.13 -2.29 5.32
C GLY A 15 2.50 -1.67 5.03
N ALA A 16 2.95 -1.77 3.77
CA ALA A 16 4.20 -1.16 3.33
C ALA A 16 4.16 0.38 3.44
N THR A 17 3.05 1.00 3.05
CA THR A 17 2.86 2.47 3.08
C THR A 17 2.77 3.00 4.51
N PHE A 18 2.13 2.26 5.40
CA PHE A 18 2.06 2.52 6.83
C PHE A 18 3.47 2.51 7.46
N ALA A 19 4.28 1.49 7.18
CA ALA A 19 5.66 1.42 7.66
C ALA A 19 6.54 2.55 7.07
N LEU A 20 6.37 2.87 5.78
CA LEU A 20 7.10 3.96 5.13
C LEU A 20 6.76 5.31 5.76
N SER A 21 5.47 5.56 6.02
CA SER A 21 4.96 6.81 6.62
C SER A 21 5.44 6.99 8.05
N ALA A 22 5.47 5.91 8.85
CA ALA A 22 6.04 5.89 10.19
C ALA A 22 7.57 5.73 10.22
N GLY A 23 8.25 5.86 9.08
CA GLY A 23 9.62 5.40 8.94
C GLY A 23 10.62 6.08 9.89
N ARG A 24 10.42 7.36 10.22
CA ARG A 24 11.27 8.08 11.18
C ARG A 24 11.02 7.62 12.61
N GLN A 25 9.76 7.46 12.99
CA GLN A 25 9.36 6.97 14.30
C GLN A 25 9.89 5.56 14.54
N LEU A 26 9.87 4.71 13.51
CA LEU A 26 10.47 3.38 13.56
C LEU A 26 11.98 3.44 13.78
N GLN A 27 12.70 4.35 13.12
CA GLN A 27 14.14 4.54 13.34
C GLN A 27 14.46 5.08 14.74
N VAL A 28 13.64 6.00 15.29
CA VAL A 28 13.78 6.49 16.67
C VAL A 28 13.53 5.36 17.67
N TRP A 29 12.43 4.64 17.49
CA TRP A 29 12.05 3.52 18.35
C TRP A 29 13.11 2.41 18.35
N GLU A 30 13.73 2.14 17.20
CA GLU A 30 14.85 1.19 17.10
C GLU A 30 16.04 1.61 17.95
N ARG A 31 16.36 2.91 17.99
CA ARG A 31 17.50 3.44 18.76
C ARG A 31 17.25 3.43 20.25
N ILE A 32 16.08 3.91 20.68
CA ILE A 32 15.71 3.94 22.11
C ILE A 32 15.77 2.52 22.69
N ASN A 33 15.32 1.52 21.92
CA ASN A 33 15.28 0.13 22.36
C ASN A 33 16.53 -0.68 21.96
N ALA A 34 17.58 -0.06 21.40
CA ALA A 34 18.80 -0.76 20.98
C ALA A 34 19.58 -1.36 22.18
N GLY A 35 19.33 -0.87 23.40
CA GLY A 35 19.86 -1.42 24.64
C GLY A 35 19.08 -2.62 25.20
N GLU A 36 17.88 -2.89 24.68
CA GLU A 36 17.09 -4.04 25.10
C GLU A 36 17.47 -5.28 24.29
N GLY A 37 17.81 -6.38 24.98
CA GLY A 37 18.21 -7.62 24.31
C GLY A 37 17.12 -8.19 23.38
N PRO A 38 17.48 -9.01 22.37
CA PRO A 38 16.51 -9.57 21.41
C PRO A 38 15.36 -10.38 22.03
N ARG A 39 15.53 -10.84 23.29
CA ARG A 39 14.54 -11.63 24.04
C ARG A 39 13.53 -10.79 24.81
N THR A 40 13.85 -9.55 25.19
CA THR A 40 12.93 -8.64 25.88
C THR A 40 12.13 -7.80 24.90
N ARG A 41 12.61 -7.69 23.66
CA ARG A 41 12.01 -6.87 22.60
C ARG A 41 10.89 -7.60 21.87
N SER A 42 9.66 -7.45 22.36
CA SER A 42 8.48 -7.97 21.65
C SER A 42 8.26 -7.16 20.36
N ARG A 43 8.30 -7.81 19.19
CA ARG A 43 7.88 -7.17 17.93
C ARG A 43 6.41 -6.77 17.93
N ALA A 44 5.59 -7.46 18.74
CA ALA A 44 4.19 -7.08 18.95
C ALA A 44 4.03 -5.80 19.79
N ALA A 45 5.08 -5.35 20.50
CA ALA A 45 5.09 -4.07 21.19
C ALA A 45 5.31 -2.87 20.24
N ASN A 46 5.61 -3.10 18.96
CA ASN A 46 5.65 -2.02 17.97
C ASN A 46 4.22 -1.51 17.71
N PRO A 47 3.85 -0.30 18.18
CA PRO A 47 2.49 0.20 18.08
C PRO A 47 2.04 0.37 16.62
N TYR A 48 2.96 0.72 15.70
CA TYR A 48 2.66 0.90 14.28
C TYR A 48 2.32 -0.43 13.60
N LEU A 49 3.04 -1.50 13.94
CA LEU A 49 2.74 -2.84 13.43
C LEU A 49 1.41 -3.36 14.01
N ALA A 50 1.17 -3.15 15.30
CA ALA A 50 -0.08 -3.54 15.95
C ALA A 50 -1.28 -2.82 15.36
N LEU A 51 -1.19 -1.50 15.13
CA LEU A 51 -2.23 -0.71 14.48
C LEU A 51 -2.46 -1.14 13.03
N THR A 52 -1.41 -1.53 12.29
CA THR A 52 -1.54 -2.09 10.94
C THR A 52 -2.31 -3.40 10.94
N ALA A 53 -1.98 -4.30 11.86
CA ALA A 53 -2.68 -5.57 12.02
C ALA A 53 -4.16 -5.35 12.42
N LEU A 54 -4.41 -4.41 13.34
CA LEU A 54 -5.76 -4.05 13.78
C LEU A 54 -6.57 -3.44 12.63
N PHE A 55 -5.99 -2.52 11.86
CA PHE A 55 -6.61 -1.94 10.67
C PHE A 55 -7.03 -3.03 9.69
N ALA A 56 -6.14 -3.97 9.37
CA ALA A 56 -6.46 -5.07 8.48
C ALA A 56 -7.55 -6.00 9.04
N ALA A 57 -7.44 -6.40 10.31
CA ALA A 57 -8.34 -7.37 10.93
C ALA A 57 -9.73 -6.81 11.28
N VAL A 58 -9.83 -5.55 11.68
CA VAL A 58 -11.08 -4.92 12.17
C VAL A 58 -11.77 -4.12 11.09
N LEU A 59 -11.04 -3.58 10.12
CA LEU A 59 -11.62 -2.73 9.09
C LEU A 59 -11.66 -3.42 7.73
N MET A 60 -10.52 -3.88 7.20
CA MET A 60 -10.47 -4.47 5.86
C MET A 60 -11.19 -5.82 5.78
N VAL A 61 -10.92 -6.73 6.73
CA VAL A 61 -11.52 -8.07 6.72
C VAL A 61 -13.05 -7.99 6.82
N PRO A 62 -13.66 -7.32 7.81
CA PRO A 62 -15.12 -7.28 7.92
C PRO A 62 -15.78 -6.57 6.75
N THR A 63 -15.17 -5.49 6.25
CA THR A 63 -15.66 -4.78 5.05
C THR A 63 -15.69 -5.69 3.83
N GLY A 64 -14.59 -6.40 3.55
CA GLY A 64 -14.52 -7.27 2.39
C GLY A 64 -15.44 -8.49 2.50
N LEU A 65 -15.55 -9.07 3.70
CA LEU A 65 -16.50 -10.16 3.94
C LEU A 65 -17.95 -9.69 3.81
N PHE A 66 -18.26 -8.46 4.23
CA PHE A 66 -19.57 -7.86 4.02
C PHE A 66 -19.87 -7.68 2.52
N LEU A 67 -18.93 -7.13 1.75
CA LEU A 67 -19.07 -6.97 0.30
C LEU A 67 -19.21 -8.32 -0.42
N LEU A 68 -18.45 -9.32 0.03
CA LEU A 68 -18.58 -10.71 -0.44
C LEU A 68 -19.96 -11.28 -0.18
N TRP A 69 -20.49 -11.04 1.01
CA TRP A 69 -21.83 -11.51 1.37
C TRP A 69 -22.93 -10.76 0.60
N GLN A 70 -22.77 -9.45 0.40
CA GLN A 70 -23.77 -8.63 -0.28
C GLN A 70 -23.79 -8.89 -1.79
N ASN A 71 -22.62 -9.07 -2.41
CA ASN A 71 -22.51 -9.28 -3.85
C ASN A 71 -21.40 -10.30 -4.19
N PRO A 72 -21.68 -11.62 -4.07
CA PRO A 72 -20.70 -12.66 -4.31
C PRO A 72 -20.15 -12.69 -5.74
N ALA A 73 -20.98 -12.33 -6.72
CA ALA A 73 -20.57 -12.30 -8.11
C ALA A 73 -19.48 -11.26 -8.32
N TRP A 74 -19.76 -10.02 -7.96
CA TRP A 74 -18.78 -8.95 -8.00
C TRP A 74 -17.55 -9.29 -7.14
N ALA A 75 -17.79 -9.75 -5.90
CA ALA A 75 -16.76 -10.02 -4.91
C ALA A 75 -15.84 -11.22 -5.22
N THR A 76 -16.18 -12.02 -6.21
CA THR A 76 -15.33 -13.10 -6.72
C THR A 76 -14.81 -12.80 -8.13
N MET A 77 -15.04 -11.59 -8.65
CA MET A 77 -14.76 -11.19 -10.03
C MET A 77 -15.45 -12.11 -11.04
N HIS A 78 -16.71 -12.43 -10.76
CA HIS A 78 -17.62 -13.30 -11.53
C HIS A 78 -17.13 -14.74 -11.68
N VAL A 79 -16.34 -15.23 -10.72
CA VAL A 79 -15.98 -16.67 -10.63
C VAL A 79 -17.11 -17.48 -10.02
N ALA A 80 -17.74 -16.96 -8.96
CA ALA A 80 -18.98 -17.49 -8.42
C ALA A 80 -20.13 -16.61 -8.91
N SER A 81 -21.24 -17.18 -9.36
CA SER A 81 -22.42 -16.39 -9.75
C SER A 81 -23.29 -15.97 -8.56
N GLY A 82 -23.08 -16.60 -7.39
CA GLY A 82 -23.84 -16.37 -6.16
C GLY A 82 -23.22 -17.13 -4.99
N HIS A 83 -23.86 -17.09 -3.82
CA HIS A 83 -23.33 -17.65 -2.57
C HIS A 83 -22.97 -19.12 -2.64
N GLU A 84 -23.78 -19.95 -3.32
CA GLU A 84 -23.54 -21.40 -3.45
C GLU A 84 -22.25 -21.72 -4.23
N GLY A 85 -21.82 -20.81 -5.10
CA GLY A 85 -20.57 -20.94 -5.86
C GLY A 85 -19.32 -20.49 -5.10
N VAL A 86 -19.48 -19.86 -3.93
CA VAL A 86 -18.35 -19.39 -3.12
C VAL A 86 -17.81 -20.54 -2.28
N TRP A 87 -16.60 -21.00 -2.62
CA TRP A 87 -15.90 -22.00 -1.83
C TRP A 87 -15.58 -21.48 -0.41
N ALA A 88 -15.91 -22.25 0.63
CA ALA A 88 -15.69 -21.83 2.02
C ALA A 88 -14.22 -21.46 2.34
N GLY A 89 -13.25 -22.14 1.71
CA GLY A 89 -11.83 -21.81 1.87
C GLY A 89 -11.48 -20.39 1.36
N PHE A 90 -12.26 -19.83 0.44
CA PHE A 90 -12.11 -18.44 -0.01
C PHE A 90 -12.26 -17.47 1.16
N VAL A 91 -13.26 -17.69 2.01
CA VAL A 91 -13.53 -16.85 3.20
C VAL A 91 -12.38 -16.97 4.21
N LEU A 92 -11.85 -18.18 4.43
CA LEU A 92 -10.71 -18.40 5.32
C LEU A 92 -9.43 -17.73 4.80
N PHE A 93 -9.12 -17.88 3.51
CA PHE A 93 -7.99 -17.21 2.88
C PHE A 93 -8.13 -15.70 2.89
N TYR A 94 -9.34 -15.17 2.72
CA TYR A 94 -9.60 -13.75 2.83
C TYR A 94 -9.36 -13.26 4.26
N ALA A 95 -10.05 -13.87 5.24
CA ALA A 95 -9.99 -13.45 6.64
C ALA A 95 -8.58 -13.56 7.25
N GLY A 96 -7.85 -14.63 6.95
CA GLY A 96 -6.48 -14.83 7.43
C GLY A 96 -5.42 -14.16 6.57
N GLY A 97 -5.59 -14.17 5.25
CA GLY A 97 -4.60 -13.69 4.30
C GLY A 97 -4.46 -12.17 4.31
N ILE A 98 -5.54 -11.42 4.51
CA ILE A 98 -5.50 -9.94 4.51
C ILE A 98 -4.63 -9.39 5.66
N PRO A 99 -4.83 -9.78 6.94
CA PRO A 99 -3.93 -9.36 8.01
C PRO A 99 -2.49 -9.82 7.78
N VAL A 100 -2.28 -11.06 7.30
CA VAL A 100 -0.95 -11.59 7.03
C VAL A 100 -0.24 -10.77 5.94
N ALA A 101 -0.92 -10.45 4.84
CA ALA A 101 -0.37 -9.64 3.75
C ALA A 101 0.00 -8.24 4.23
N ALA A 102 -0.86 -7.58 5.01
CA ALA A 102 -0.57 -6.28 5.60
C ALA A 102 0.63 -6.32 6.56
N ILE A 103 0.72 -7.33 7.43
CA ILE A 103 1.86 -7.53 8.32
C ILE A 103 3.15 -7.75 7.52
N ILE A 104 3.13 -8.60 6.50
CA ILE A 104 4.30 -8.86 5.66
C ILE A 104 4.74 -7.57 4.95
N GLY A 105 3.82 -6.82 4.34
CA GLY A 105 4.12 -5.55 3.69
C GLY A 105 4.77 -4.55 4.64
N PHE A 106 4.21 -4.44 5.86
CA PHE A 106 4.78 -3.60 6.91
C PHE A 106 6.19 -4.03 7.30
N LEU A 107 6.40 -5.32 7.57
CA LEU A 107 7.70 -5.83 8.03
C LEU A 107 8.80 -5.68 6.96
N VAL A 108 8.46 -5.90 5.69
CA VAL A 108 9.41 -5.72 4.57
C VAL A 108 9.80 -4.24 4.45
N ALA A 109 8.82 -3.34 4.42
CA ALA A 109 9.09 -1.91 4.33
C ALA A 109 9.82 -1.38 5.57
N GLN A 110 9.45 -1.83 6.77
CA GLN A 110 10.16 -1.54 8.02
C GLN A 110 11.62 -1.96 7.93
N ALA A 111 11.91 -3.19 7.52
CA ALA A 111 13.29 -3.68 7.41
C ALA A 111 14.11 -2.80 6.46
N LEU A 112 13.55 -2.43 5.30
CA LEU A 112 14.20 -1.54 4.34
C LEU A 112 14.43 -0.13 4.89
N VAL A 113 13.43 0.45 5.56
CA VAL A 113 13.56 1.75 6.23
C VAL A 113 14.63 1.72 7.31
N LEU A 114 14.65 0.67 8.13
CA LEU A 114 15.60 0.53 9.23
C LEU A 114 17.02 0.37 8.73
N VAL A 115 17.27 -0.28 7.58
CA VAL A 115 18.61 -0.37 6.94
C VAL A 115 18.96 0.91 6.15
N GLY A 116 18.09 1.92 6.15
CA GLY A 116 18.30 3.18 5.42
C GLY A 116 18.04 3.08 3.92
N ALA A 117 17.40 2.01 3.46
CA ALA A 117 17.00 1.77 2.08
C ALA A 117 15.57 2.29 1.80
N GLY A 118 15.22 3.50 2.26
CA GLY A 118 13.84 4.00 2.21
C GLY A 118 13.26 4.13 0.80
N TYR A 119 14.08 4.40 -0.22
CA TYR A 119 13.60 4.38 -1.61
C TYR A 119 13.12 2.98 -2.04
N TRP A 120 13.79 1.93 -1.59
CA TRP A 120 13.35 0.56 -1.84
C TRP A 120 12.06 0.23 -1.06
N ALA A 121 11.90 0.76 0.15
CA ALA A 121 10.64 0.65 0.89
C ALA A 121 9.49 1.34 0.14
N TYR A 122 9.73 2.51 -0.45
CA TYR A 122 8.79 3.16 -1.36
C TYR A 122 8.46 2.31 -2.59
N LEU A 123 9.46 1.67 -3.21
CA LEU A 123 9.21 0.78 -4.34
C LEU A 123 8.36 -0.45 -3.96
N GLN A 124 8.40 -0.91 -2.70
CA GLN A 124 7.47 -1.95 -2.22
C GLN A 124 6.03 -1.46 -2.19
N CYS A 125 5.80 -0.20 -1.79
CA CYS A 125 4.48 0.43 -1.80
C CYS A 125 3.96 0.53 -3.25
N VAL A 126 4.78 1.10 -4.15
CA VAL A 126 4.47 1.24 -5.58
C VAL A 126 4.22 -0.13 -6.21
N GLY A 127 5.04 -1.14 -5.91
CA GLY A 127 4.88 -2.49 -6.42
C GLY A 127 3.57 -3.14 -5.98
N GLY A 128 3.22 -3.02 -4.69
CA GLY A 128 1.94 -3.53 -4.16
C GLY A 128 0.73 -2.88 -4.83
N TYR A 129 0.71 -1.55 -4.91
CA TYR A 129 -0.37 -0.83 -5.59
C TYR A 129 -0.41 -1.09 -7.10
N PHE A 130 0.74 -1.29 -7.75
CA PHE A 130 0.80 -1.66 -9.17
C PHE A 130 0.15 -3.02 -9.41
N LEU A 131 0.41 -4.01 -8.54
CA LEU A 131 -0.22 -5.32 -8.63
C LEU A 131 -1.74 -5.24 -8.40
N LEU A 132 -2.17 -4.46 -7.40
CA LEU A 132 -3.60 -4.17 -7.18
C LEU A 132 -4.24 -3.59 -8.45
N PHE A 133 -3.74 -2.46 -8.95
CA PHE A 133 -4.33 -1.80 -10.12
C PHE A 133 -4.20 -2.65 -11.38
N GLY A 134 -3.10 -3.38 -11.56
CA GLY A 134 -2.91 -4.31 -12.68
C GLY A 134 -3.96 -5.42 -12.67
N THR A 135 -4.25 -5.98 -11.49
CA THR A 135 -5.31 -6.97 -11.32
C THR A 135 -6.69 -6.38 -11.61
N LEU A 136 -6.99 -5.16 -11.17
CA LEU A 136 -8.28 -4.49 -11.44
C LEU A 136 -8.44 -4.06 -12.90
N VAL A 137 -7.38 -3.57 -13.54
CA VAL A 137 -7.43 -3.04 -14.92
C VAL A 137 -7.37 -4.18 -15.95
N HIS A 138 -6.38 -5.06 -15.83
CA HIS A 138 -6.11 -6.09 -16.82
C HIS A 138 -6.73 -7.44 -16.44
N GLY A 139 -6.62 -7.86 -15.18
CA GLY A 139 -7.04 -9.20 -14.76
C GLY A 139 -6.17 -10.31 -15.38
N TRP A 140 -6.62 -11.57 -15.28
CA TRP A 140 -5.88 -12.74 -15.79
C TRP A 140 -6.10 -12.98 -17.29
N ASP A 141 -7.23 -12.53 -17.83
CA ASP A 141 -7.69 -12.77 -19.20
C ASP A 141 -7.84 -11.47 -20.01
N GLY A 142 -7.39 -10.34 -19.46
CA GLY A 142 -7.55 -9.04 -20.10
C GLY A 142 -8.91 -8.37 -19.83
N SER A 143 -9.84 -9.01 -19.10
CA SER A 143 -11.18 -8.49 -18.80
C SER A 143 -11.32 -7.84 -17.41
N GLY A 144 -10.21 -7.53 -16.72
CA GLY A 144 -10.23 -7.04 -15.33
C GLY A 144 -11.20 -5.88 -15.09
N TYR A 145 -11.06 -4.80 -15.87
CA TYR A 145 -11.92 -3.62 -15.72
C TYR A 145 -13.39 -3.92 -16.04
N GLU A 146 -13.65 -4.86 -16.95
CA GLU A 146 -15.01 -5.30 -17.34
C GLU A 146 -15.67 -6.02 -16.17
N ARG A 147 -14.93 -6.91 -15.50
CA ARG A 147 -15.40 -7.60 -14.30
C ARG A 147 -15.67 -6.63 -13.15
N PHE A 148 -14.75 -5.68 -12.94
CA PHE A 148 -14.88 -4.68 -11.87
C PHE A 148 -16.09 -3.77 -12.05
N LEU A 149 -16.33 -3.29 -13.29
CA LEU A 149 -17.42 -2.38 -13.63
C LEU A 149 -18.76 -3.10 -13.87
N SER A 150 -18.82 -4.43 -13.75
CA SER A 150 -20.05 -5.20 -13.88
C SER A 150 -20.61 -5.52 -12.49
N PRO A 151 -21.72 -4.90 -12.05
CA PRO A 151 -22.29 -5.14 -10.72
C PRO A 151 -22.70 -6.59 -10.50
N GLY A 152 -23.20 -7.29 -11.51
CA GLY A 152 -23.60 -8.69 -11.43
C GLY A 152 -23.09 -9.55 -12.59
N ALA A 153 -23.25 -10.87 -12.44
CA ALA A 153 -22.81 -11.85 -13.44
C ALA A 153 -23.52 -11.67 -14.80
N LYS A 154 -24.78 -11.22 -14.78
CA LYS A 154 -25.54 -10.92 -16.01
C LYS A 154 -24.94 -9.71 -16.74
N ASP A 155 -24.63 -8.63 -16.01
CA ASP A 155 -24.04 -7.42 -16.58
C ASP A 155 -22.69 -7.74 -17.24
N PHE A 156 -21.89 -8.60 -16.58
CA PHE A 156 -20.62 -9.06 -17.13
C PHE A 156 -20.81 -9.90 -18.40
N ALA A 157 -21.78 -10.81 -18.43
CA ALA A 157 -22.08 -11.62 -19.61
C ALA A 157 -22.61 -10.78 -20.80
N GLU A 158 -23.26 -9.66 -20.51
CA GLU A 158 -23.79 -8.73 -21.49
C GLU A 158 -22.80 -7.60 -21.85
N TRP A 159 -21.61 -7.59 -21.24
CA TRP A 159 -20.60 -6.55 -21.45
C TRP A 159 -20.36 -6.18 -22.92
N PRO A 160 -20.17 -7.14 -23.86
CA PRO A 160 -19.88 -6.82 -25.26
C PRO A 160 -21.03 -6.13 -26.01
N LYS A 161 -22.24 -6.12 -25.44
CA LYS A 161 -23.46 -5.63 -26.10
C LYS A 161 -23.68 -4.13 -25.93
N ASP A 162 -22.93 -3.48 -25.05
CA ASP A 162 -23.12 -2.06 -24.73
C ASP A 162 -21.79 -1.30 -24.67
N SER A 163 -21.87 0.03 -24.66
CA SER A 163 -20.72 0.91 -24.56
C SER A 163 -20.13 0.91 -23.14
N VAL A 164 -18.81 1.10 -23.04
CA VAL A 164 -18.11 1.22 -21.75
C VAL A 164 -18.69 2.36 -20.89
N VAL A 165 -19.15 3.45 -21.51
CA VAL A 165 -19.76 4.58 -20.78
C VAL A 165 -21.05 4.15 -20.08
N ASN A 166 -21.90 3.37 -20.73
CA ASN A 166 -23.14 2.88 -20.14
C ASN A 166 -22.86 1.91 -18.98
N HIS A 167 -21.86 1.04 -19.12
CA HIS A 167 -21.43 0.17 -18.02
C HIS A 167 -20.90 0.97 -16.82
N VAL A 168 -20.11 2.02 -17.06
CA VAL A 168 -19.63 2.90 -15.98
C VAL A 168 -20.80 3.59 -15.27
N LEU A 169 -21.77 4.13 -16.01
CA LEU A 169 -22.95 4.76 -15.42
C LEU A 169 -23.82 3.75 -14.65
N GLY A 170 -24.03 2.56 -15.20
CA GLY A 170 -24.72 1.47 -14.54
C GLY A 170 -24.03 1.06 -13.24
N PHE A 171 -22.71 0.97 -13.25
CA PHE A 171 -21.92 0.70 -12.06
C PHE A 171 -22.08 1.81 -11.00
N LEU A 172 -21.89 3.08 -11.37
CA LEU A 172 -21.96 4.23 -10.45
C LEU A 172 -23.34 4.40 -9.80
N THR A 173 -24.40 3.90 -10.43
CA THR A 173 -25.76 3.92 -9.88
C THR A 173 -26.15 2.61 -9.17
N SER A 174 -25.27 1.62 -9.15
CA SER A 174 -25.54 0.31 -8.55
C SER A 174 -25.43 0.30 -7.03
N GLY A 175 -26.13 -0.65 -6.38
CA GLY A 175 -25.97 -0.92 -4.96
C GLY A 175 -24.55 -1.36 -4.58
N THR A 176 -23.82 -1.99 -5.50
CA THR A 176 -22.40 -2.37 -5.32
C THR A 176 -21.52 -1.14 -5.16
N PHE A 177 -21.68 -0.14 -6.04
CA PHE A 177 -20.93 1.10 -5.93
C PHE A 177 -21.28 1.85 -4.65
N LEU A 178 -22.57 1.91 -4.26
CA LEU A 178 -22.95 2.54 -3.00
C LEU A 178 -22.31 1.86 -1.79
N ALA A 179 -22.25 0.53 -1.77
CA ALA A 179 -21.56 -0.22 -0.72
C ALA A 179 -20.06 0.08 -0.73
N LEU A 180 -19.41 0.08 -1.89
CA LEU A 180 -18.00 0.45 -2.04
C LEU A 180 -17.75 1.90 -1.61
N LEU A 181 -18.64 2.82 -1.91
CA LEU A 181 -18.51 4.21 -1.51
C LEU A 181 -18.57 4.32 0.02
N LEU A 182 -19.55 3.69 0.66
CA LEU A 182 -19.75 3.76 2.12
C LEU A 182 -18.59 3.08 2.87
N PHE A 183 -18.33 1.82 2.58
CA PHE A 183 -17.30 1.07 3.30
C PHE A 183 -15.89 1.42 2.83
N GLY A 184 -15.72 1.69 1.53
CA GLY A 184 -14.46 2.19 0.99
C GLY A 184 -14.11 3.55 1.56
N ALA A 185 -15.07 4.47 1.77
CA ALA A 185 -14.78 5.74 2.47
C ALA A 185 -14.28 5.51 3.90
N ALA A 186 -14.86 4.55 4.64
CA ALA A 186 -14.36 4.21 5.98
C ALA A 186 -12.94 3.62 5.93
N VAL A 187 -12.67 2.66 5.04
CA VAL A 187 -11.36 2.01 4.88
C VAL A 187 -10.31 3.00 4.37
N ILE A 188 -10.55 3.63 3.22
CA ILE A 188 -9.62 4.57 2.58
C ILE A 188 -9.46 5.83 3.43
N GLY A 189 -10.54 6.33 4.04
CA GLY A 189 -10.46 7.49 4.93
C GLY A 189 -9.56 7.20 6.13
N THR A 190 -9.75 6.06 6.80
CA THR A 190 -8.90 5.66 7.93
C THR A 190 -7.45 5.41 7.49
N MET A 191 -7.25 4.77 6.34
CA MET A 191 -5.95 4.55 5.73
C MET A 191 -5.20 5.87 5.49
N LEU A 192 -5.82 6.81 4.77
CA LEU A 192 -5.22 8.10 4.44
C LEU A 192 -4.98 8.96 5.68
N MET A 193 -5.91 8.97 6.65
CA MET A 193 -5.70 9.66 7.92
C MET A 193 -4.49 9.11 8.67
N THR A 194 -4.31 7.79 8.68
CA THR A 194 -3.19 7.12 9.34
C THR A 194 -1.87 7.46 8.64
N GLU A 195 -1.82 7.32 7.32
CA GLU A 195 -0.63 7.62 6.51
C GLU A 195 -0.20 9.08 6.64
N ILE A 196 -1.14 10.01 6.45
CA ILE A 196 -0.88 11.44 6.55
C ILE A 196 -0.48 11.79 7.99
N GLY A 197 -1.17 11.26 8.99
CA GLY A 197 -0.88 11.49 10.39
C GLY A 197 0.55 11.05 10.76
N TRP A 198 0.94 9.83 10.39
CA TRP A 198 2.28 9.31 10.67
C TRP A 198 3.36 10.02 9.86
N LEU A 199 3.10 10.37 8.61
CA LEU A 199 4.04 11.17 7.81
C LEU A 199 4.26 12.56 8.43
N MET A 200 3.18 13.23 8.85
CA MET A 200 3.24 14.54 9.49
C MET A 200 3.94 14.51 10.86
N GLU A 201 3.67 13.48 11.67
CA GLU A 201 4.38 13.25 12.93
C GLU A 201 5.88 13.07 12.67
N GLY A 202 6.25 12.30 11.65
CA GLY A 202 7.63 12.11 11.25
C GLY A 202 8.33 13.43 10.89
N TRP A 203 7.66 14.34 10.18
CA TRP A 203 8.18 15.68 9.88
C TRP A 203 8.28 16.61 11.09
N SER A 204 7.56 16.31 12.17
CA SER A 204 7.62 17.11 13.40
C SER A 204 8.79 16.73 14.33
N LEU A 205 9.51 15.65 14.03
CA LEU A 205 10.67 15.22 14.80
C LEU A 205 11.87 16.19 14.63
N PRO A 206 12.70 16.39 15.67
CA PRO A 206 13.83 17.34 15.62
C PRO A 206 14.82 17.04 14.48
N GLY A 207 15.05 18.00 13.57
CA GLY A 207 15.92 17.82 12.40
C GLY A 207 15.27 17.11 11.20
N ALA A 208 13.99 16.72 11.28
CA ALA A 208 13.29 16.08 10.16
C ALA A 208 12.84 17.06 9.07
N ASP A 209 12.65 18.34 9.41
CA ASP A 209 12.15 19.34 8.46
C ASP A 209 13.21 19.78 7.44
N GLU A 210 14.50 19.55 7.73
CA GLU A 210 15.62 19.86 6.84
C GLU A 210 15.67 18.95 5.59
N ASP A 211 15.16 17.71 5.71
CA ASP A 211 15.08 16.77 4.59
C ASP A 211 13.98 17.13 3.58
N ARG A 212 12.97 17.89 4.02
CA ARG A 212 11.77 18.21 3.24
C ARG A 212 11.99 19.52 2.47
N LYS A 213 11.85 19.47 1.14
CA LYS A 213 12.15 20.61 0.26
C LYS A 213 10.92 21.39 -0.20
N VAL A 214 9.73 20.95 0.22
CA VAL A 214 8.44 21.50 -0.22
C VAL A 214 7.47 21.68 0.96
N PRO A 215 6.46 22.55 0.86
CA PRO A 215 5.40 22.70 1.87
C PRO A 215 4.68 21.37 2.16
N ARG A 216 4.16 21.19 3.39
CA ARG A 216 3.66 19.88 3.88
C ARG A 216 2.54 19.32 2.99
N ILE A 217 1.59 20.18 2.63
CA ILE A 217 0.47 19.84 1.76
C ILE A 217 0.97 19.36 0.39
N LEU A 218 1.94 20.05 -0.19
CA LEU A 218 2.53 19.66 -1.47
C LEU A 218 3.32 18.35 -1.33
N GLY A 219 4.04 18.15 -0.23
CA GLY A 219 4.72 16.90 0.09
C GLY A 219 3.75 15.71 0.17
N ILE A 220 2.60 15.88 0.84
CA ILE A 220 1.53 14.88 0.90
C ILE A 220 0.98 14.61 -0.50
N ALA A 221 0.71 15.65 -1.30
CA ALA A 221 0.20 15.48 -2.66
C ALA A 221 1.19 14.72 -3.56
N ILE A 222 2.50 15.04 -3.49
CA ILE A 222 3.55 14.33 -4.22
C ILE A 222 3.65 12.88 -3.74
N ALA A 223 3.61 12.64 -2.42
CA ALA A 223 3.64 11.30 -1.85
C ALA A 223 2.45 10.47 -2.32
N GLY A 224 1.23 11.01 -2.25
CA GLY A 224 0.02 10.35 -2.74
C GLY A 224 0.06 10.10 -4.25
N ALA A 225 0.51 11.08 -5.05
CA ALA A 225 0.68 10.89 -6.48
C ALA A 225 1.72 9.80 -6.81
N GLY A 226 2.80 9.70 -6.04
CA GLY A 226 3.82 8.66 -6.19
C GLY A 226 3.34 7.27 -5.75
N VAL A 227 2.64 7.18 -4.61
CA VAL A 227 2.19 5.90 -4.05
C VAL A 227 0.96 5.35 -4.78
N TYR A 228 0.03 6.21 -5.21
CA TYR A 228 -1.23 5.79 -5.84
C TYR A 228 -1.27 6.06 -7.36
N GLY A 229 -0.89 7.28 -7.76
CA GLY A 229 -1.01 7.71 -9.16
C GLY A 229 -0.02 7.00 -10.09
N LEU A 230 1.26 6.93 -9.70
CA LEU A 230 2.30 6.27 -10.48
C LEU A 230 2.00 4.78 -10.76
N PRO A 231 1.66 3.93 -9.78
CA PRO A 231 1.30 2.55 -10.06
C PRO A 231 0.02 2.40 -10.86
N PHE A 232 -0.97 3.29 -10.69
CA PHE A 232 -2.18 3.28 -11.49
C PHE A 232 -1.89 3.55 -12.97
N VAL A 233 -1.13 4.61 -13.27
CA VAL A 233 -0.68 4.91 -14.65
C VAL A 233 0.18 3.78 -15.19
N GLY A 234 1.05 3.20 -14.35
CA GLY A 234 1.84 2.02 -14.69
C GLY A 234 0.97 0.83 -15.10
N ALA A 235 -0.09 0.53 -14.36
CA ALA A 235 -1.02 -0.55 -14.67
C ALA A 235 -1.79 -0.32 -15.98
N LEU A 236 -2.23 0.91 -16.23
CA LEU A 236 -2.86 1.29 -17.51
C LEU A 236 -1.89 1.11 -18.69
N LEU A 237 -0.64 1.57 -18.53
CA LEU A 237 0.40 1.41 -19.55
C LEU A 237 0.72 -0.06 -19.81
N ALA A 238 0.91 -0.86 -18.74
CA ALA A 238 1.16 -2.29 -18.86
C ALA A 238 0.01 -3.00 -19.59
N SER A 239 -1.24 -2.74 -19.19
CA SER A 239 -2.42 -3.31 -19.84
C SER A 239 -2.51 -2.91 -21.31
N GLY A 240 -2.27 -1.63 -21.64
CA GLY A 240 -2.25 -1.13 -23.01
C GLY A 240 -1.18 -1.81 -23.87
N LEU A 241 0.06 -1.91 -23.37
CA LEU A 241 1.15 -2.57 -24.09
C LEU A 241 0.87 -4.06 -24.33
N VAL A 242 0.32 -4.76 -23.34
CA VAL A 242 -0.08 -6.18 -23.50
C VAL A 242 -1.17 -6.35 -24.54
N ARG A 243 -2.17 -5.46 -24.57
CA ARG A 243 -3.25 -5.52 -25.57
C ARG A 243 -2.78 -5.17 -26.98
N LEU A 244 -1.84 -4.24 -27.13
CA LEU A 244 -1.35 -3.79 -28.43
C LEU A 244 -0.28 -4.71 -29.03
N LEU A 245 0.63 -5.24 -28.20
CA LEU A 245 1.81 -5.97 -28.65
C LEU A 245 1.77 -7.46 -28.27
N GLY A 246 0.74 -7.90 -27.55
CA GLY A 246 0.67 -9.22 -26.93
C GLY A 246 1.51 -9.31 -25.65
N GLY A 247 1.22 -10.31 -24.81
CA GLY A 247 1.90 -10.47 -23.51
C GLY A 247 3.41 -10.69 -23.60
N TRP A 248 3.88 -11.35 -24.67
CA TRP A 248 5.29 -11.69 -24.85
C TRP A 248 6.19 -10.50 -25.16
N LEU A 249 5.67 -9.43 -25.79
CA LEU A 249 6.40 -8.17 -26.02
C LEU A 249 5.99 -7.08 -25.05
N GLY A 250 4.68 -6.97 -24.76
CA GLY A 250 4.13 -5.90 -23.95
C GLY A 250 4.68 -5.89 -22.52
N LEU A 251 4.78 -7.07 -21.88
CA LEU A 251 5.32 -7.16 -20.51
C LEU A 251 6.82 -6.86 -20.43
N PRO A 252 7.70 -7.46 -21.27
CA PRO A 252 9.12 -7.08 -21.24
C PRO A 252 9.36 -5.61 -21.56
N LEU A 253 8.65 -5.05 -22.54
CA LEU A 253 8.77 -3.64 -22.87
C LEU A 253 8.34 -2.75 -21.70
N PHE A 254 7.21 -3.06 -21.06
CA PHE A 254 6.79 -2.37 -19.84
C PHE A 254 7.85 -2.48 -18.73
N ALA A 255 8.41 -3.67 -18.49
CA ALA A 255 9.43 -3.89 -17.47
C ALA A 255 10.70 -3.06 -17.72
N VAL A 256 11.13 -2.94 -18.99
CA VAL A 256 12.26 -2.07 -19.36
C VAL A 256 11.94 -0.61 -19.09
N LEU A 257 10.77 -0.12 -19.51
CA LEU A 257 10.34 1.26 -19.28
C LEU A 257 10.21 1.57 -17.78
N ALA A 258 9.59 0.67 -17.01
CA ALA A 258 9.48 0.77 -15.56
C ALA A 258 10.86 0.75 -14.88
N GLY A 259 11.77 -0.13 -15.32
CA GLY A 259 13.13 -0.20 -14.79
C GLY A 259 13.92 1.09 -15.03
N VAL A 260 13.86 1.64 -16.25
CA VAL A 260 14.51 2.91 -16.58
C VAL A 260 13.92 4.09 -15.79
N THR A 261 12.60 4.10 -15.59
CA THR A 261 11.92 5.19 -14.88
C THR A 261 12.01 5.09 -13.35
N LEU A 262 12.08 3.89 -12.78
CA LEU A 262 12.08 3.70 -11.33
C LEU A 262 13.48 3.48 -10.75
N LEU A 263 14.37 2.79 -11.45
CA LEU A 263 15.66 2.37 -10.89
C LEU A 263 16.82 3.29 -11.28
N HIS A 264 16.66 4.06 -12.36
CA HIS A 264 17.73 4.94 -12.82
C HIS A 264 18.05 6.04 -11.78
N GLY A 265 19.33 6.27 -11.51
CA GLY A 265 19.79 7.17 -10.44
C GLY A 265 19.32 8.62 -10.58
N ARG A 266 19.02 9.07 -11.80
CA ARG A 266 18.51 10.40 -12.12
C ARG A 266 17.04 10.41 -12.52
N SER A 267 16.28 9.39 -12.13
CA SER A 267 14.89 9.32 -12.54
C SER A 267 14.05 10.44 -11.90
N PRO A 268 13.02 10.95 -12.60
CA PRO A 268 12.12 11.95 -12.05
C PRO A 268 11.40 11.44 -10.81
N VAL A 269 11.13 10.13 -10.72
CA VAL A 269 10.51 9.49 -9.55
C VAL A 269 11.41 9.60 -8.32
N ARG A 270 12.71 9.33 -8.47
CA ARG A 270 13.67 9.45 -7.37
C ARG A 270 13.89 10.89 -6.95
N TRP A 271 13.81 11.84 -7.90
CA TRP A 271 13.82 13.26 -7.62
C TRP A 271 12.58 13.69 -6.81
N LEU A 272 11.38 13.31 -7.25
CA LEU A 272 10.12 13.59 -6.54
C LEU A 272 10.11 12.99 -5.13
N TYR A 273 10.59 11.75 -4.97
CA TYR A 273 10.77 11.12 -3.66
C TYR A 273 11.65 11.96 -2.73
N GLY A 274 12.75 12.51 -3.25
CA GLY A 274 13.64 13.39 -2.50
C GLY A 274 13.05 14.75 -2.11
N LEU A 275 11.93 15.17 -2.71
CA LEU A 275 11.24 16.41 -2.32
C LEU A 275 10.38 16.24 -1.06
N VAL A 276 9.75 15.07 -0.93
CA VAL A 276 8.83 14.74 0.18
C VAL A 276 9.59 14.69 1.52
N GLY A 277 10.89 14.42 1.48
CA GLY A 277 11.69 14.24 2.68
C GLY A 277 11.26 12.96 3.42
N VAL A 278 11.18 11.83 2.72
CA VAL A 278 11.06 10.49 3.33
C VAL A 278 12.50 9.96 3.56
N PRO A 279 12.80 9.23 4.65
CA PRO A 279 14.17 8.83 4.97
C PRO A 279 14.88 8.15 3.79
N GLY A 280 15.93 8.78 3.27
CA GLY A 280 16.75 8.23 2.17
C GLY A 280 17.97 7.43 2.64
N ARG A 281 18.30 7.54 3.94
CA ARG A 281 19.41 6.92 4.68
C ARG A 281 18.98 6.76 6.15
N HIS A 282 19.84 6.19 7.00
CA HIS A 282 19.66 6.30 8.45
C HIS A 282 19.53 7.77 8.85
N TRP A 283 18.36 8.18 9.32
CA TRP A 283 18.13 9.53 9.81
C TRP A 283 18.82 9.68 11.15
N ARG A 284 19.81 10.58 11.27
CA ARG A 284 20.42 10.93 12.56
C ARG A 284 19.56 12.02 13.17
N ALA A 285 18.74 11.66 14.16
CA ALA A 285 18.21 12.67 15.07
C ALA A 285 19.39 13.45 15.66
N GLY A 286 19.30 14.76 15.81
CA GLY A 286 20.29 15.59 16.52
C GLY A 286 20.41 15.30 18.02
N LEU A 287 20.04 14.10 18.47
CA LEU A 287 20.27 13.61 19.84
C LEU A 287 21.76 13.48 20.17
N ASP A 288 22.62 13.41 19.15
CA ASP A 288 24.08 13.42 19.33
C ASP A 288 24.62 14.86 19.58
N ASP A 289 23.85 15.91 19.30
CA ASP A 289 24.27 17.33 19.47
C ASP A 289 23.74 17.96 20.77
N SER A 290 22.86 17.28 21.52
CA SER A 290 22.56 17.70 22.89
C SER A 290 23.67 17.19 23.79
N GLY A 291 24.66 18.06 24.05
CA GLY A 291 25.81 17.83 24.93
C GLY A 291 25.44 17.28 26.31
N TYR A 292 25.30 15.96 26.36
CA TYR A 292 25.22 15.14 27.58
C TYR A 292 26.47 14.26 27.69
N GLU A 293 27.60 14.75 27.19
CA GLU A 293 28.95 14.28 27.55
C GLU A 293 29.62 15.36 28.39
N ASP A 294 29.22 15.46 29.65
CA ASP A 294 30.15 15.89 30.70
C ASP A 294 29.59 15.50 32.08
N GLY A 295 30.33 14.67 32.80
CA GLY A 295 30.17 14.56 34.25
C GLY A 295 29.70 13.23 34.82
N LEU A 296 30.20 12.08 34.36
CA LEU A 296 30.23 10.86 35.18
C LEU A 296 31.52 10.05 34.95
N THR A 297 32.66 10.71 35.14
CA THR A 297 33.92 10.03 35.47
C THR A 297 34.27 10.27 36.93
N ALA A 298 34.61 9.17 37.60
CA ALA A 298 35.23 9.06 38.93
C ALA A 298 34.29 9.23 40.14
N ASP A 299 33.80 8.10 40.65
CA ASP A 299 34.15 7.68 42.02
C ASP A 299 33.79 6.20 42.24
N ARG A 300 34.83 5.36 42.30
CA ARG A 300 34.78 4.05 42.96
C ARG A 300 35.75 4.12 44.14
N PRO A 301 35.29 3.98 45.39
CA PRO A 301 36.22 3.74 46.49
C PRO A 301 36.67 2.26 46.49
N ALA A 302 37.93 2.09 46.90
CA ALA A 302 38.63 0.82 47.06
C ALA A 302 38.11 -0.01 48.25
#